data_AF-A0A0E2B2F2-F1
#
_entry.id   AF-A0A0E2B2F2-F1
#
_cell.length_a   1.000
_cell.length_b   1.000
_cell.length_c   1.000
_cell.angle_alpha   90.00
_cell.angle_beta   90.00
_cell.angle_gamma   90.00
#
_symmetry.space_group_name_H-M   'P 1'
#
loop_
_entity.id
_entity.type
_entity.pdbx_description
1 polymer ?
#
loop_
_entity_poly.entity_id
_entity_poly.type
_entity_poly.pdbx_seq_one_letter_code
_entity_poly.pdbx_strand_id
1 'polypeptide(L)'
;MRYAVLLTLILFFSPLWAQKSPFIVEDKDSSSYPCVQLFIRDKKQFPLERENFLIRESRGSETRTVLRPKVLRKEGNRPVHSVFLIQSGTSLEENNFNTRFLQKVIQSSGEEDHFSFIFFSDDLLVVEKDLDRQNAFSKARVPGSLGNYNTGANLDLVFQKLNSILTRESYLSLLVADSEYKLPSGLRQGLSTSGLPIQVIGKRNFSNLELVRIYGGEFYDIDSTDLISKFLTDFEYFHKYAAEIRYDSPFQNDFWKGDVDFIRVDWESSGGGKFTYTYKPGIIKQLRFVLLSPEVFLPTISFLLVLTLIGLLLLFRKENVDFDEPGEEQRKFQARGEEREVYQRMYGDQFHSSPYANPEGVHVSRSLPVNELEFEAAEAYDLATLIQKEGRSPGKQVPIRKAETTLGNGELSDVVVSDPSVNKQHARIRKIKNRFVLYDLISDGGTYLNGKKILRPRILYDFDEITLGKTVYVFRAR
;
A
#
# COMPACT_ATOMS: atom_id res chain seq x y z
N MET A 1 15.75 -40.64 8.68
CA MET A 1 14.54 -40.47 7.84
C MET A 1 14.24 -38.97 7.81
N ARG A 2 14.82 -38.24 6.85
CA ARG A 2 14.29 -37.99 5.50
C ARG A 2 13.03 -37.10 5.51
N TYR A 3 13.29 -35.80 5.32
CA TYR A 3 12.59 -34.81 4.51
C TYR A 3 11.05 -34.80 4.47
N ALA A 4 10.44 -33.72 4.96
CA ALA A 4 9.57 -32.84 4.16
C ALA A 4 9.12 -31.62 4.98
N VAL A 5 10.05 -30.69 5.23
CA VAL A 5 9.70 -29.28 5.23
C VAL A 5 9.43 -28.94 3.76
N LEU A 6 8.16 -28.81 3.37
CA LEU A 6 7.80 -28.37 2.02
C LEU A 6 6.75 -27.27 2.11
N LEU A 7 7.23 -26.05 1.83
CA LEU A 7 6.53 -24.92 1.22
C LEU A 7 4.99 -24.96 1.21
N THR A 8 4.38 -24.11 2.05
CA THR A 8 3.18 -23.36 1.67
C THR A 8 3.49 -21.86 1.69
N LEU A 9 4.62 -21.52 1.06
CA LEU A 9 4.89 -20.19 0.52
C LEU A 9 4.66 -20.31 -0.99
N ILE A 10 3.40 -20.28 -1.42
CA ILE A 10 3.03 -20.35 -2.84
C ILE A 10 2.04 -19.21 -3.14
N LEU A 11 2.64 -18.15 -3.69
CA LEU A 11 2.08 -17.25 -4.72
C LEU A 11 1.09 -16.16 -4.26
N PHE A 12 1.64 -15.18 -3.54
CA PHE A 12 1.25 -13.76 -3.62
C PHE A 12 1.80 -13.04 -4.87
N PHE A 13 2.26 -13.80 -5.86
CA PHE A 13 2.57 -13.29 -7.19
C PHE A 13 1.55 -13.92 -8.13
N SER A 14 0.77 -13.08 -8.79
CA SER A 14 0.30 -13.37 -10.14
C SER A 14 1.54 -13.65 -10.98
N PRO A 15 1.62 -14.81 -11.65
CA PRO A 15 2.09 -14.69 -13.02
C PRO A 15 1.44 -15.70 -13.97
N LEU A 16 1.40 -15.29 -15.24
CA LEU A 16 1.57 -16.16 -16.40
C LEU A 16 0.40 -17.09 -16.79
N TRP A 17 -0.80 -16.54 -16.96
CA TRP A 17 -1.54 -16.83 -18.19
C TRP A 17 -1.65 -15.56 -19.02
N ALA A 18 -0.56 -15.29 -19.75
CA ALA A 18 -0.61 -14.60 -21.03
C ALA A 18 -1.40 -15.48 -22.02
N GLN A 19 -2.70 -15.68 -21.77
CA GLN A 19 -3.56 -16.49 -22.60
C GLN A 19 -4.40 -15.56 -23.46
N LYS A 20 -3.82 -15.05 -24.55
CA LYS A 20 -4.51 -14.57 -25.77
C LYS A 20 -5.78 -13.71 -25.58
N SER A 21 -5.98 -13.06 -24.43
CA SER A 21 -7.13 -12.20 -24.24
C SER A 21 -6.80 -10.86 -24.90
N PRO A 22 -7.71 -10.30 -25.71
CA PRO A 22 -7.57 -8.93 -26.18
C PRO A 22 -7.72 -7.93 -25.02
N PHE A 23 -7.88 -8.38 -23.78
CA PHE A 23 -8.15 -7.53 -22.61
C PHE A 23 -7.04 -7.65 -21.56
N ILE A 24 -6.66 -6.52 -20.96
CA ILE A 24 -5.81 -6.38 -19.77
C ILE A 24 -6.71 -5.95 -18.62
N VAL A 25 -6.72 -6.71 -17.53
CA VAL A 25 -7.37 -6.29 -16.28
C VAL A 25 -6.39 -5.39 -15.54
N GLU A 26 -6.74 -4.13 -15.35
CA GLU A 26 -5.86 -3.14 -14.73
C GLU A 26 -6.02 -3.10 -13.23
N ASP A 27 -7.27 -3.09 -12.78
CA ASP A 27 -7.62 -3.04 -11.39
C ASP A 27 -8.97 -3.71 -11.16
N LYS A 28 -9.18 -4.07 -9.91
CA LYS A 28 -10.35 -4.82 -9.47
C LYS A 28 -10.77 -4.30 -8.11
N ASP A 29 -11.94 -3.67 -8.10
CA ASP A 29 -12.55 -3.22 -6.86
C ASP A 29 -13.74 -4.13 -6.48
N SER A 30 -13.53 -4.94 -5.44
CA SER A 30 -14.57 -5.75 -4.80
C SER A 30 -14.96 -5.21 -3.42
N SER A 31 -14.55 -3.99 -3.06
CA SER A 31 -14.87 -3.34 -1.77
C SER A 31 -16.36 -3.01 -1.65
N SER A 32 -17.03 -2.79 -2.78
CA SER A 32 -18.44 -2.38 -2.89
C SER A 32 -19.44 -3.54 -3.07
N TYR A 33 -19.05 -4.76 -2.70
CA TYR A 33 -19.91 -5.96 -2.75
C TYR A 33 -21.32 -5.69 -2.17
N PRO A 34 -22.41 -6.15 -2.83
CA PRO A 34 -22.49 -7.11 -3.95
C PRO A 34 -22.16 -6.53 -5.33
N CYS A 35 -21.90 -5.23 -5.44
CA CYS A 35 -21.51 -4.59 -6.69
C CYS A 35 -20.01 -4.81 -6.91
N VAL A 36 -19.66 -5.51 -7.99
CA VAL A 36 -18.27 -5.76 -8.41
C VAL A 36 -17.93 -4.79 -9.54
N GLN A 37 -16.81 -4.09 -9.37
CA GLN A 37 -16.26 -3.19 -10.38
C GLN A 37 -14.96 -3.77 -10.94
N LEU A 38 -14.91 -3.91 -12.25
CA LEU A 38 -13.74 -4.39 -12.97
C LEU A 38 -13.28 -3.33 -13.95
N PHE A 39 -12.01 -2.96 -13.90
CA PHE A 39 -11.42 -2.06 -14.88
C PHE A 39 -10.68 -2.88 -15.94
N ILE A 40 -11.26 -2.93 -17.15
CA ILE A 40 -10.66 -3.61 -18.29
C ILE A 40 -10.12 -2.57 -19.27
N ARG A 41 -8.88 -2.76 -19.71
CA ARG A 41 -8.29 -2.10 -20.87
C ARG A 41 -8.23 -3.06 -22.04
N ASP A 42 -8.61 -2.59 -23.22
CA ASP A 42 -8.47 -3.36 -24.45
C ASP A 42 -7.05 -3.25 -25.01
N LYS A 43 -6.56 -4.34 -25.60
CA LYS A 43 -5.30 -4.43 -26.34
C LYS A 43 -5.52 -4.11 -27.82
N LYS A 44 -6.75 -4.16 -28.33
CA LYS A 44 -7.09 -3.86 -29.73
C LYS A 44 -8.33 -2.98 -29.82
N GLN A 45 -8.62 -2.48 -31.02
CA GLN A 45 -9.81 -1.69 -31.32
C GLN A 45 -11.11 -2.52 -31.24
N PHE A 46 -11.39 -3.19 -30.12
CA PHE A 46 -12.70 -3.79 -29.90
C PHE A 46 -13.59 -2.78 -29.15
N PRO A 47 -14.73 -2.38 -29.74
CA PRO A 47 -15.68 -1.55 -29.01
C PRO A 47 -16.32 -2.42 -27.93
N LEU A 48 -15.75 -2.40 -26.71
CA LEU A 48 -16.28 -3.05 -25.49
C LEU A 48 -17.77 -2.73 -25.26
N GLU A 49 -18.23 -1.57 -25.71
CA GLU A 49 -19.63 -1.12 -25.62
C GLU A 49 -20.61 -1.94 -26.47
N ARG A 50 -20.13 -2.69 -27.47
CA ARG A 50 -20.94 -3.53 -28.36
C ARG A 50 -20.75 -5.03 -28.12
N GLU A 51 -19.86 -5.43 -27.22
CA GLU A 51 -19.63 -6.84 -26.91
C GLU A 51 -20.54 -7.34 -25.80
N ASN A 52 -21.12 -8.53 -26.00
CA ASN A 52 -21.84 -9.23 -24.97
C ASN A 52 -20.85 -10.09 -24.17
N PHE A 53 -20.56 -9.69 -22.94
CA PHE A 53 -19.75 -10.46 -22.02
C PHE A 53 -20.62 -11.50 -21.31
N LEU A 54 -20.27 -12.78 -21.44
CA LEU A 54 -20.80 -13.83 -20.60
C LEU A 54 -19.91 -13.97 -19.37
N ILE A 55 -20.39 -13.51 -18.23
CA ILE A 55 -19.68 -13.58 -16.96
C ILE A 55 -20.32 -14.69 -16.13
N ARG A 56 -19.51 -15.66 -15.71
CA ARG A 56 -19.93 -16.75 -14.82
C ARG A 56 -19.14 -16.67 -13.53
N GLU A 57 -19.84 -16.66 -12.40
CA GLU A 57 -19.23 -16.78 -11.09
C GLU A 57 -19.38 -18.21 -10.58
N SER A 58 -18.26 -18.81 -10.20
CA SER A 58 -18.15 -20.16 -9.70
C SER A 58 -17.66 -20.14 -8.25
N ARG A 59 -18.39 -20.81 -7.36
CA ARG A 59 -18.05 -21.02 -5.95
C ARG A 59 -18.18 -22.50 -5.62
N GLY A 60 -17.06 -23.19 -5.41
CA GLY A 60 -17.05 -24.64 -5.22
C GLY A 60 -17.64 -25.35 -6.45
N SER A 61 -18.77 -26.04 -6.28
CA SER A 61 -19.52 -26.71 -7.35
C SER A 61 -20.66 -25.85 -7.94
N GLU A 62 -21.00 -24.72 -7.34
CA GLU A 62 -22.08 -23.85 -7.82
C GLU A 62 -21.54 -22.84 -8.84
N THR A 63 -22.14 -22.78 -10.02
CA THR A 63 -21.83 -21.75 -11.04
C THR A 63 -23.10 -20.96 -11.34
N ARG A 64 -23.04 -19.63 -11.22
CA ARG A 64 -24.15 -18.71 -11.51
C ARG A 64 -23.71 -17.68 -12.57
N THR A 65 -24.58 -17.40 -13.53
CA THR A 65 -24.31 -16.40 -14.58
C THR A 65 -24.72 -15.02 -14.10
N VAL A 66 -23.89 -14.02 -14.35
CA VAL A 66 -24.20 -12.61 -14.08
C VAL A 66 -25.19 -12.10 -15.13
N LEU A 67 -26.24 -11.43 -14.69
CA LEU A 67 -27.25 -10.84 -15.56
C LEU A 67 -26.96 -9.35 -15.78
N ARG A 68 -26.82 -8.94 -17.06
CA ARG A 68 -26.71 -7.54 -17.51
C ARG A 68 -25.54 -6.75 -16.86
N PRO A 69 -24.28 -7.10 -17.14
CA PRO A 69 -23.16 -6.23 -16.77
C PRO A 69 -23.31 -4.86 -17.46
N LYS A 70 -23.14 -3.77 -16.69
CA LYS A 70 -23.09 -2.41 -17.23
C LYS A 70 -21.64 -2.08 -17.56
N VAL A 71 -21.35 -1.83 -18.84
CA VAL A 71 -20.06 -1.31 -19.27
C VAL A 71 -20.17 0.21 -19.32
N LEU A 72 -19.43 0.89 -18.46
CA LEU A 72 -19.34 2.35 -18.41
C LEU A 72 -17.92 2.74 -18.79
N ARG A 73 -17.79 3.67 -19.74
CA ARG A 73 -16.52 4.34 -20.01
C ARG A 73 -16.66 5.79 -19.57
N LYS A 74 -15.73 6.28 -18.76
CA LYS A 74 -15.69 7.69 -18.43
C LYS A 74 -15.43 8.48 -19.72
N GLU A 75 -16.26 9.46 -20.03
CA GLU A 75 -16.06 10.34 -21.18
C GLU A 75 -14.80 11.20 -20.95
N GLY A 76 -14.02 11.37 -22.02
CA GLY A 76 -12.76 12.13 -22.02
C GLY A 76 -11.51 11.25 -22.10
N ASN A 77 -10.36 11.93 -22.17
CA ASN A 77 -9.04 11.30 -22.24
C ASN A 77 -8.32 11.46 -20.89
N ARG A 78 -7.48 10.49 -20.57
CA ARG A 78 -6.55 10.56 -19.43
C ARG A 78 -5.19 11.06 -19.92
N PRO A 79 -4.46 11.81 -19.09
CA PRO A 79 -3.09 12.15 -19.40
C PRO A 79 -2.24 10.87 -19.45
N VAL A 80 -1.36 10.78 -20.44
CA VAL A 80 -0.48 9.63 -20.63
C VAL A 80 0.96 10.09 -20.53
N HIS A 81 1.76 9.32 -19.77
CA HIS A 81 3.21 9.47 -19.79
C HIS A 81 3.81 8.63 -20.90
N SER A 82 4.23 9.26 -22.00
CA SER A 82 4.76 8.57 -23.18
C SER A 82 6.29 8.51 -23.12
N VAL A 83 6.84 7.30 -23.13
CA VAL A 83 8.28 7.07 -23.07
C VAL A 83 8.75 6.50 -24.41
N PHE A 84 9.59 7.27 -25.10
CA PHE A 84 10.17 6.86 -26.38
C PHE A 84 11.65 6.54 -26.22
N LEU A 85 12.02 5.34 -26.65
CA LEU A 85 13.39 4.88 -26.80
C LEU A 85 13.74 5.00 -28.27
N ILE A 86 14.71 5.84 -28.64
CA ILE A 86 15.04 6.10 -30.04
C ILE A 86 16.50 5.79 -30.29
N GLN A 87 16.72 4.87 -31.21
CA GLN A 87 18.04 4.63 -31.76
C GLN A 87 18.47 5.83 -32.63
N SER A 88 19.63 6.41 -32.32
CA SER A 88 20.27 7.46 -33.11
C SER A 88 21.26 6.84 -34.09
N GLY A 89 21.10 7.15 -35.37
CA GLY A 89 21.92 6.61 -36.45
C GLY A 89 22.90 7.61 -37.05
N THR A 90 23.73 7.12 -37.97
CA THR A 90 24.59 7.94 -38.84
C THR A 90 23.82 8.54 -40.02
N SER A 91 22.70 7.93 -40.40
CA SER A 91 21.87 8.39 -41.51
C SER A 91 21.07 9.63 -41.12
N LEU A 92 21.31 10.73 -41.83
CA LEU A 92 20.56 11.98 -41.66
C LEU A 92 19.07 11.81 -41.99
N GLU A 93 18.75 10.96 -42.99
CA GLU A 93 17.36 10.70 -43.37
C GLU A 93 16.58 9.99 -42.27
N GLU A 94 17.18 8.98 -41.63
CA GLU A 94 16.56 8.24 -40.52
C GLU A 94 16.34 9.13 -39.30
N ASN A 95 17.34 9.93 -38.93
CA ASN A 95 17.20 10.86 -37.80
C ASN A 95 16.14 11.93 -38.07
N ASN A 96 16.05 12.44 -39.30
CA ASN A 96 15.02 13.38 -39.71
C ASN A 96 13.63 12.74 -39.71
N PHE A 97 13.50 11.50 -40.16
CA PHE A 97 12.25 10.74 -40.10
C PHE A 97 11.80 10.56 -38.65
N ASN A 98 12.66 10.05 -37.77
CA ASN A 98 12.36 9.84 -36.35
C ASN A 98 12.01 11.17 -35.65
N THR A 99 12.71 12.26 -35.97
CA THR A 99 12.40 13.61 -35.48
C THR A 99 11.00 14.05 -35.88
N ARG A 100 10.65 13.94 -37.17
CA ARG A 100 9.32 14.30 -37.68
C ARG A 100 8.22 13.42 -37.09
N PHE A 101 8.51 12.13 -36.91
CA PHE A 101 7.60 11.18 -36.28
C PHE A 101 7.27 11.63 -34.84
N LEU A 102 8.29 11.87 -34.00
CA LEU A 102 8.09 12.33 -32.62
C LEU A 102 7.31 13.64 -32.57
N GLN A 103 7.69 14.62 -33.40
CA GLN A 103 6.99 15.91 -33.48
C GLN A 103 5.51 15.75 -33.83
N LYS A 104 5.19 14.87 -34.78
CA LYS A 104 3.80 14.61 -35.18
C LYS A 104 3.00 13.94 -34.06
N VAL A 105 3.61 13.00 -33.32
CA VAL A 105 2.97 12.35 -32.16
C VAL A 105 2.68 13.35 -31.05
N ILE A 106 3.64 14.22 -30.71
CA ILE A 106 3.50 15.28 -29.69
C ILE A 106 2.45 16.31 -30.11
N GLN A 107 2.34 16.63 -31.40
CA GLN A 107 1.32 17.56 -31.90
C GLN A 107 -0.10 16.98 -31.82
N SER A 108 -0.24 15.66 -31.99
CA SER A 108 -1.53 14.96 -31.87
C SER A 108 -1.92 14.60 -30.43
N SER A 109 -1.06 14.85 -29.45
CA SER A 109 -1.30 14.49 -28.05
C SER A 109 -2.15 15.54 -27.31
N GLY A 110 -2.71 15.13 -26.17
CA GLY A 110 -3.37 16.02 -25.23
C GLY A 110 -2.42 17.04 -24.61
N GLU A 111 -2.98 18.11 -24.05
CA GLU A 111 -2.18 19.20 -23.45
C GLU A 111 -1.52 18.78 -22.13
N GLU A 112 -2.16 17.86 -21.41
CA GLU A 112 -1.73 17.32 -20.10
C GLU A 112 -0.82 16.08 -20.24
N ASP A 113 -0.38 15.74 -21.46
CA ASP A 113 0.48 14.59 -21.69
C ASP A 113 1.95 14.93 -21.41
N HIS A 114 2.64 13.97 -20.80
CA HIS A 114 4.05 14.06 -20.44
C HIS A 114 4.89 13.14 -21.32
N PHE A 115 6.11 13.57 -21.65
CA PHE A 115 6.99 12.84 -22.55
C PHE A 115 8.38 12.61 -21.94
N SER A 116 8.93 11.42 -22.15
CA SER A 116 10.33 11.12 -21.86
C SER A 116 10.99 10.54 -23.10
N PHE A 117 12.20 11.02 -23.42
CA PHE A 117 12.98 10.54 -24.56
C PHE A 117 14.28 9.93 -24.07
N ILE A 118 14.63 8.76 -24.60
CA ILE A 118 15.95 8.17 -24.45
C ILE A 118 16.53 8.00 -25.85
N PHE A 119 17.46 8.88 -26.22
CA PHE A 119 18.23 8.74 -27.45
C PHE A 119 19.47 7.93 -27.15
N PHE A 120 19.69 6.85 -27.90
CA PHE A 120 20.82 5.96 -27.69
C PHE A 120 21.52 5.57 -28.99
N SER A 121 22.84 5.46 -28.92
CA SER A 121 23.75 4.85 -29.90
C SER A 121 24.97 4.29 -29.14
N ASP A 122 26.00 3.83 -29.84
CA ASP A 122 27.22 3.35 -29.17
C ASP A 122 27.98 4.47 -28.44
N ASP A 123 27.90 5.69 -28.95
CA ASP A 123 28.62 6.88 -28.48
C ASP A 123 27.73 7.88 -27.73
N LEU A 124 26.41 7.67 -27.72
CA LEU A 124 25.45 8.64 -27.19
C LEU A 124 24.40 7.96 -26.30
N LEU A 125 24.14 8.58 -25.15
CA LEU A 125 22.99 8.26 -24.31
C LEU A 125 22.42 9.52 -23.68
N VAL A 126 21.41 10.10 -24.32
CA VAL A 126 20.70 11.29 -23.84
C VAL A 126 19.37 10.86 -23.25
N VAL A 127 19.13 11.24 -21.99
CA VAL A 127 17.90 10.93 -21.26
C VAL A 127 17.22 12.23 -20.90
N GLU A 128 16.05 12.45 -21.48
CA GLU A 128 15.15 13.54 -21.20
C GLU A 128 13.91 12.99 -20.48
N LYS A 129 13.59 13.57 -19.32
CA LYS A 129 12.55 13.03 -18.44
C LYS A 129 11.45 14.05 -18.25
N ASP A 130 10.22 13.56 -18.22
CA ASP A 130 9.04 14.26 -17.73
C ASP A 130 8.88 15.68 -18.33
N LEU A 131 8.84 15.73 -19.65
CA LEU A 131 8.70 16.95 -20.42
C LEU A 131 7.22 17.20 -20.75
N ASP A 132 6.76 18.42 -20.47
CA ASP A 132 5.48 18.91 -20.97
C ASP A 132 5.49 19.02 -22.50
N ARG A 133 4.31 19.02 -23.14
CA ARG A 133 4.15 19.07 -24.61
C ARG A 133 5.02 20.12 -25.31
N GLN A 134 5.12 21.34 -24.77
CA GLN A 134 5.92 22.42 -25.38
C GLN A 134 7.43 22.12 -25.31
N ASN A 135 7.91 21.71 -24.13
CA ASN A 135 9.30 21.36 -23.91
C ASN A 135 9.68 20.11 -24.72
N ALA A 136 8.80 19.12 -24.76
CA ALA A 136 8.93 17.92 -25.56
C ALA A 136 9.07 18.23 -27.05
N PHE A 137 8.24 19.13 -27.61
CA PHE A 137 8.33 19.50 -29.02
C PHE A 137 9.68 20.15 -29.38
N SER A 138 10.23 20.98 -28.50
CA SER A 138 11.54 21.61 -28.72
C SER A 138 12.70 20.62 -28.67
N LYS A 139 12.62 19.63 -27.76
CA LYS A 139 13.65 18.62 -27.47
C LYS A 139 13.51 17.35 -28.30
N ALA A 140 12.40 17.14 -28.99
CA ALA A 140 12.17 16.02 -29.90
C ALA A 140 12.97 16.16 -31.20
N ARG A 141 14.30 16.30 -31.09
CA ARG A 141 15.26 16.34 -32.20
C ARG A 141 16.24 15.21 -31.99
N VAL A 142 16.22 14.23 -32.89
CA VAL A 142 17.11 13.08 -32.81
C VAL A 142 18.53 13.52 -33.15
N PRO A 143 19.49 13.41 -32.21
CA PRO A 143 20.88 13.76 -32.47
C PRO A 143 21.52 12.79 -33.47
N GLY A 144 22.46 13.29 -34.28
CA GLY A 144 23.32 12.41 -35.08
C GLY A 144 24.34 11.68 -34.22
N SER A 145 24.65 10.43 -34.57
CA SER A 145 25.64 9.60 -33.87
C SER A 145 26.75 9.14 -34.81
N LEU A 146 27.88 8.70 -34.24
CA LEU A 146 29.00 8.14 -35.01
C LEU A 146 28.75 6.69 -35.48
N GLY A 147 27.67 6.06 -35.04
CA GLY A 147 27.31 4.69 -35.40
C GLY A 147 26.63 3.94 -34.27
N ASN A 148 25.92 2.87 -34.61
CA ASN A 148 25.40 1.92 -33.64
C ASN A 148 25.61 0.50 -34.19
N TYR A 149 26.56 -0.22 -33.60
CA TYR A 149 26.90 -1.60 -33.95
C TYR A 149 26.51 -2.58 -32.82
N ASN A 150 26.23 -2.08 -31.61
CA ASN A 150 25.94 -2.88 -30.43
C ASN A 150 24.55 -2.63 -29.83
N THR A 151 23.51 -2.60 -30.67
CA THR A 151 22.11 -2.40 -30.25
C THR A 151 21.69 -3.29 -29.08
N GLY A 152 22.11 -4.56 -29.05
CA GLY A 152 21.79 -5.46 -27.94
C GLY A 152 22.31 -4.97 -26.57
N ALA A 153 23.55 -4.48 -26.51
CA ALA A 153 24.15 -3.98 -25.28
C ALA A 153 23.58 -2.61 -24.89
N ASN A 154 23.33 -1.75 -25.87
CA ASN A 154 22.73 -0.43 -25.65
C ASN A 154 21.30 -0.57 -25.11
N LEU A 155 20.52 -1.53 -25.62
CA LEU A 155 19.20 -1.83 -25.08
C LEU A 155 19.28 -2.24 -23.61
N ASP A 156 20.21 -3.11 -23.20
CA ASP A 156 20.34 -3.49 -21.78
C ASP A 156 20.56 -2.26 -20.87
N LEU A 157 21.45 -1.35 -21.26
CA LEU A 157 21.70 -0.08 -20.56
C LEU A 157 20.48 0.84 -20.54
N VAL A 158 19.78 0.95 -21.67
CA VAL A 158 18.57 1.79 -21.81
C VAL A 158 17.48 1.27 -20.88
N PHE A 159 17.23 -0.04 -20.86
CA PHE A 159 16.20 -0.65 -20.02
C PHE A 159 16.54 -0.58 -18.52
N GLN A 160 17.82 -0.59 -18.14
CA GLN A 160 18.21 -0.29 -16.76
C GLN A 160 17.82 1.13 -16.34
N LYS A 161 18.06 2.14 -17.19
CA LYS A 161 17.66 3.53 -16.92
C LYS A 161 16.16 3.75 -16.98
N LEU A 162 15.48 2.98 -17.84
CA LEU A 162 14.04 3.03 -18.07
C LEU A 162 13.22 2.74 -16.81
N ASN A 163 13.67 1.82 -15.95
CA ASN A 163 13.00 1.49 -14.68
C ASN A 163 12.83 2.70 -13.74
N SER A 164 13.70 3.71 -13.84
CA SER A 164 13.59 4.94 -13.04
C SER A 164 12.59 5.95 -13.60
N ILE A 165 12.11 5.74 -14.82
CA ILE A 165 11.26 6.69 -15.57
C ILE A 165 9.85 6.13 -15.73
N LEU A 166 9.70 4.81 -15.85
CA LEU A 166 8.41 4.16 -16.07
C LEU A 166 7.47 4.33 -14.88
N THR A 167 6.25 4.76 -15.19
CA THR A 167 5.07 4.72 -14.32
C THR A 167 4.15 3.58 -14.76
N ARG A 168 3.26 3.10 -13.87
CA ARG A 168 2.32 2.00 -14.19
C ARG A 168 1.38 2.28 -15.37
N GLU A 169 1.29 3.55 -15.78
CA GLU A 169 0.43 4.01 -16.87
C GLU A 169 1.21 4.46 -18.10
N SER A 170 2.54 4.27 -18.12
CA SER A 170 3.40 4.72 -19.21
C SER A 170 3.10 4.01 -20.53
N TYR A 171 3.12 4.77 -21.62
CA TYR A 171 3.10 4.26 -22.98
C TYR A 171 4.53 4.13 -23.51
N LEU A 172 5.03 2.90 -23.59
CA LEU A 172 6.42 2.63 -23.97
C LEU A 172 6.56 2.29 -25.45
N SER A 173 7.33 3.11 -26.17
CA SER A 173 7.63 2.93 -27.59
C SER A 173 9.13 2.83 -27.83
N LEU A 174 9.54 1.91 -28.69
CA LEU A 174 10.92 1.64 -29.05
C LEU A 174 11.09 1.76 -30.57
N LEU A 175 11.89 2.74 -31.00
CA LEU A 175 12.26 2.98 -32.38
C LEU A 175 13.66 2.41 -32.62
N VAL A 176 13.75 1.36 -33.44
CA VAL A 176 14.99 0.67 -33.77
C VAL A 176 15.13 0.61 -35.29
N ALA A 177 16.19 1.22 -35.80
CA ALA A 177 16.49 1.26 -37.23
C ALA A 177 17.30 0.04 -37.70
N ASP A 178 17.98 -0.63 -36.76
CA ASP A 178 18.85 -1.76 -37.08
C ASP A 178 18.09 -2.94 -37.69
N SER A 179 18.63 -3.43 -38.80
CA SER A 179 18.09 -4.57 -39.53
C SER A 179 18.22 -5.87 -38.72
N GLU A 180 19.31 -6.07 -37.98
CA GLU A 180 19.55 -7.26 -37.17
C GLU A 180 20.36 -6.95 -35.91
N TYR A 181 19.97 -7.54 -34.77
CA TYR A 181 20.73 -7.47 -33.51
C TYR A 181 20.36 -8.65 -32.61
N LYS A 182 21.19 -8.93 -31.59
CA LYS A 182 20.90 -9.98 -30.61
C LYS A 182 20.32 -9.38 -29.34
N LEU A 183 19.22 -9.97 -28.88
CA LEU A 183 18.62 -9.57 -27.60
C LEU A 183 19.46 -10.09 -26.43
N PRO A 184 19.78 -9.23 -25.44
CA PRO A 184 20.45 -9.66 -24.22
C PRO A 184 19.55 -10.61 -23.41
N SER A 185 20.18 -11.47 -22.63
CA SER A 185 19.48 -12.50 -21.84
C SER A 185 18.52 -11.90 -20.81
N GLY A 186 18.84 -10.72 -20.26
CA GLY A 186 17.96 -9.99 -19.32
C GLY A 186 16.63 -9.58 -19.93
N LEU A 187 16.64 -9.03 -21.15
CA LEU A 187 15.42 -8.62 -21.85
C LEU A 187 14.55 -9.82 -22.27
N ARG A 188 15.16 -10.98 -22.51
CA ARG A 188 14.44 -12.22 -22.81
C ARG A 188 13.61 -12.76 -21.65
N GLN A 189 13.95 -12.38 -20.42
CA GLN A 189 13.21 -12.81 -19.23
C GLN A 189 11.95 -11.99 -18.97
N GLY A 190 11.73 -10.88 -19.71
CA GLY A 190 10.53 -10.07 -19.59
C GLY A 190 10.42 -9.24 -18.30
N LEU A 191 11.52 -9.11 -17.54
CA LEU A 191 11.52 -8.47 -16.21
C LEU A 191 11.71 -6.95 -16.24
N SER A 192 11.90 -6.35 -17.43
CA SER A 192 12.47 -5.00 -17.54
C SER A 192 11.45 -3.86 -17.70
N THR A 193 10.16 -4.13 -17.79
CA THR A 193 9.12 -3.08 -18.00
C THR A 193 8.00 -3.11 -16.96
N SER A 194 8.17 -3.85 -15.87
CA SER A 194 7.13 -4.02 -14.83
C SER A 194 5.77 -4.48 -15.39
N GLY A 195 5.76 -5.20 -16.52
CA GLY A 195 4.54 -5.70 -17.17
C GLY A 195 3.91 -4.75 -18.19
N LEU A 196 4.54 -3.62 -18.53
CA LEU A 196 4.07 -2.72 -19.57
C LEU A 196 4.35 -3.28 -20.99
N PRO A 197 3.39 -3.13 -21.92
CA PRO A 197 3.59 -3.51 -23.31
C PRO A 197 4.56 -2.55 -24.00
N ILE A 198 5.41 -3.09 -24.88
CA ILE A 198 6.38 -2.33 -25.68
C ILE A 198 5.91 -2.27 -27.13
N GLN A 199 5.72 -1.05 -27.63
CA GLN A 199 5.43 -0.80 -29.03
C GLN A 199 6.74 -0.70 -29.79
N VAL A 200 6.98 -1.57 -30.77
CA VAL A 200 8.24 -1.59 -31.52
C VAL A 200 8.01 -1.04 -32.92
N ILE A 201 8.74 0.01 -33.27
CA ILE A 201 8.75 0.67 -34.57
C ILE A 201 10.11 0.42 -35.21
N GLY A 202 10.12 -0.22 -36.38
CA GLY A 202 11.37 -0.53 -37.06
C GLY A 202 11.21 -1.46 -38.24
N LYS A 203 12.32 -1.98 -38.76
CA LYS A 203 12.30 -3.00 -39.80
C LYS A 203 11.87 -4.34 -39.24
N ARG A 204 11.21 -5.13 -40.07
CA ARG A 204 10.75 -6.47 -39.69
C ARG A 204 11.93 -7.43 -39.54
N ASN A 205 12.29 -7.74 -38.30
CA ASN A 205 13.34 -8.72 -37.97
C ASN A 205 12.92 -9.63 -36.81
N PHE A 206 13.68 -10.71 -36.58
CA PHE A 206 13.36 -11.70 -35.55
C PHE A 206 13.34 -11.08 -34.16
N SER A 207 14.30 -10.19 -33.85
CA SER A 207 14.48 -9.61 -32.52
C SER A 207 13.37 -8.62 -32.14
N ASN A 208 12.93 -7.77 -33.06
CA ASN A 208 11.80 -6.85 -32.87
C ASN A 208 10.51 -7.64 -32.62
N LEU A 209 10.28 -8.71 -33.38
CA LEU A 209 9.12 -9.59 -33.16
C LEU A 209 9.23 -10.38 -31.85
N GLU A 210 10.44 -10.78 -31.45
CA GLU A 210 10.70 -11.45 -30.16
C GLU A 210 10.37 -10.50 -28.99
N LEU A 211 10.80 -9.22 -29.05
CA LEU A 211 10.45 -8.20 -28.04
C LEU A 211 8.95 -8.02 -27.90
N VAL A 212 8.26 -7.82 -29.03
CA VAL A 212 6.80 -7.66 -29.06
C VAL A 212 6.11 -8.88 -28.46
N ARG A 213 6.62 -10.09 -28.72
CA ARG A 213 6.09 -11.34 -28.17
C ARG A 213 6.31 -11.47 -26.65
N ILE A 214 7.47 -11.08 -26.15
CA ILE A 214 7.82 -11.16 -24.72
C ILE A 214 6.99 -10.17 -23.91
N TYR A 215 6.91 -8.92 -24.37
CA TYR A 215 6.31 -7.82 -23.63
C TYR A 215 4.83 -7.58 -23.97
N GLY A 216 4.33 -8.14 -25.08
CA GLY A 216 2.91 -8.12 -25.44
C GLY A 216 2.40 -6.80 -26.02
N GLY A 217 3.24 -6.06 -26.76
CA GLY A 217 2.83 -4.86 -27.51
C GLY A 217 2.51 -5.14 -28.98
N GLU A 218 2.66 -4.11 -29.82
CA GLU A 218 2.43 -4.14 -31.28
C GLU A 218 3.71 -3.79 -32.05
N PHE A 219 3.78 -4.29 -33.28
CA PHE A 219 4.88 -4.03 -34.20
C PHE A 219 4.40 -3.09 -35.33
N TYR A 220 5.21 -2.06 -35.61
CA TYR A 220 4.99 -1.09 -36.67
C TYR A 220 6.17 -1.12 -37.63
N ASP A 221 5.88 -1.46 -38.89
CA ASP A 221 6.89 -1.58 -39.94
C ASP A 221 7.24 -0.20 -40.52
N ILE A 222 8.52 0.18 -40.47
CA ILE A 222 9.01 1.47 -40.96
C ILE A 222 8.80 1.67 -42.47
N ASP A 223 8.73 0.57 -43.23
CA ASP A 223 8.53 0.61 -44.68
C ASP A 223 7.04 0.78 -45.06
N SER A 224 6.13 0.75 -44.08
CA SER A 224 4.69 0.89 -44.31
C SER A 224 4.29 2.36 -44.48
N THR A 225 3.53 2.66 -45.54
CA THR A 225 2.96 3.99 -45.79
C THR A 225 1.97 4.44 -44.73
N ASP A 226 1.32 3.49 -44.04
CA ASP A 226 0.27 3.74 -43.06
C ASP A 226 0.79 3.69 -41.61
N LEU A 227 2.11 3.65 -41.41
CA LEU A 227 2.71 3.54 -40.07
C LEU A 227 2.20 4.62 -39.12
N ILE A 228 2.27 5.89 -39.55
CA ILE A 228 1.94 7.03 -38.69
C ILE A 228 0.44 7.02 -38.34
N SER A 229 -0.44 6.79 -39.32
CA SER A 229 -1.89 6.78 -39.06
C SER A 229 -2.28 5.63 -38.14
N LYS A 230 -1.72 4.43 -38.35
CA LYS A 230 -1.95 3.29 -37.47
C LYS A 230 -1.47 3.56 -36.05
N PHE A 231 -0.22 4.04 -35.91
CA PHE A 231 0.36 4.35 -34.60
C PHE A 231 -0.45 5.42 -33.87
N LEU A 232 -0.82 6.52 -34.53
CA LEU A 232 -1.61 7.59 -33.92
C LEU A 232 -2.99 7.12 -33.48
N THR A 233 -3.62 6.22 -34.23
CA THR A 233 -4.92 5.65 -33.85
C THR A 233 -4.79 4.79 -32.59
N ASP A 234 -3.76 3.96 -32.52
CA ASP A 234 -3.49 3.12 -31.35
C ASP A 234 -3.06 3.96 -30.13
N PHE A 235 -2.33 5.05 -30.39
CA PHE A 235 -1.93 6.02 -29.38
C PHE A 235 -3.15 6.75 -28.81
N GLU A 236 -4.02 7.32 -29.65
CA GLU A 236 -5.27 7.97 -29.23
C GLU A 236 -6.17 7.01 -28.44
N TYR A 237 -6.21 5.74 -28.86
CA TYR A 237 -6.95 4.71 -28.13
C TYR A 237 -6.43 4.51 -26.69
N PHE A 238 -5.11 4.59 -26.48
CA PHE A 238 -4.50 4.46 -25.15
C PHE A 238 -4.83 5.61 -24.19
N HIS A 239 -5.16 6.79 -24.72
CA HIS A 239 -5.60 7.96 -23.93
C HIS A 239 -7.03 7.79 -23.40
N LYS A 240 -7.82 6.89 -23.98
CA LYS A 240 -9.17 6.66 -23.47
C LYS A 240 -9.11 5.90 -22.14
N TYR A 241 -9.95 6.28 -21.18
CA TYR A 241 -10.05 5.58 -19.90
C TYR A 241 -10.35 4.08 -20.08
N ALA A 242 -9.90 3.26 -19.13
CA ALA A 242 -10.31 1.87 -19.04
C ALA A 242 -11.84 1.77 -18.93
N ALA A 243 -12.42 0.71 -19.49
CA ALA A 243 -13.84 0.45 -19.35
C ALA A 243 -14.10 -0.08 -17.93
N GLU A 244 -14.98 0.59 -17.19
CA GLU A 244 -15.51 0.11 -15.92
C GLU A 244 -16.67 -0.84 -16.22
N ILE A 245 -16.51 -2.13 -15.92
CA ILE A 245 -17.61 -3.07 -15.97
C ILE A 245 -18.14 -3.24 -14.55
N ARG A 246 -19.39 -2.83 -14.38
CA ARG A 246 -20.11 -2.89 -13.12
C ARG A 246 -21.21 -3.94 -13.20
N TYR A 247 -21.19 -4.90 -12.30
CA TYR A 247 -22.23 -5.90 -12.21
C TYR A 247 -22.50 -6.30 -10.75
N ASP A 248 -23.73 -6.73 -10.47
CA ASP A 248 -24.08 -7.26 -9.17
C ASP A 248 -23.81 -8.76 -9.14
N SER A 249 -23.08 -9.24 -8.14
CA SER A 249 -22.74 -10.65 -8.01
C SER A 249 -24.02 -11.49 -7.83
N PRO A 250 -24.23 -12.56 -8.62
CA PRO A 250 -25.40 -13.44 -8.52
C PRO A 250 -25.46 -14.25 -7.21
N PHE A 251 -24.37 -14.28 -6.44
CA PHE A 251 -24.35 -14.88 -5.10
C PHE A 251 -24.87 -13.94 -4.01
N GLN A 252 -25.11 -12.65 -4.31
CA GLN A 252 -25.69 -11.63 -3.41
C GLN A 252 -25.44 -11.89 -1.92
N ASN A 253 -26.46 -12.40 -1.21
CA ASN A 253 -26.46 -12.65 0.23
C ASN A 253 -26.14 -14.11 0.60
N ASP A 254 -26.08 -15.01 -0.38
CA ASP A 254 -25.79 -16.44 -0.21
C ASP A 254 -24.31 -16.72 0.09
N PHE A 255 -23.45 -15.69 0.08
CA PHE A 255 -22.00 -15.81 0.27
C PHE A 255 -21.62 -16.62 1.53
N TRP A 256 -22.44 -16.57 2.57
CA TRP A 256 -22.19 -17.22 3.87
C TRP A 256 -22.40 -18.74 3.91
N LYS A 257 -23.06 -19.32 2.90
CA LYS A 257 -23.33 -20.75 2.82
C LYS A 257 -22.22 -21.45 2.05
N GLY A 258 -21.08 -21.77 2.69
CA GLY A 258 -20.08 -22.68 2.12
C GLY A 258 -18.62 -22.47 2.58
N ASP A 259 -17.82 -23.54 2.48
CA ASP A 259 -16.41 -23.67 2.90
C ASP A 259 -15.37 -22.96 1.98
N VAL A 260 -15.83 -22.22 0.97
CA VAL A 260 -14.93 -21.67 -0.07
C VAL A 260 -14.86 -20.14 0.03
N ASP A 261 -13.69 -19.66 0.45
CA ASP A 261 -13.38 -18.25 0.72
C ASP A 261 -13.27 -17.34 -0.53
N PHE A 262 -13.28 -17.92 -1.74
CA PHE A 262 -12.99 -17.23 -2.98
C PHE A 262 -14.05 -17.47 -4.05
N ILE A 263 -14.43 -16.41 -4.76
CA ILE A 263 -15.28 -16.49 -5.96
C ILE A 263 -14.37 -16.48 -7.17
N ARG A 264 -14.44 -17.54 -7.99
CA ARG A 264 -13.81 -17.59 -9.31
C ARG A 264 -14.78 -16.98 -10.32
N VAL A 265 -14.31 -16.03 -11.11
CA VAL A 265 -15.08 -15.42 -12.18
C VAL A 265 -14.46 -15.81 -13.51
N ASP A 266 -15.23 -16.48 -14.34
CA ASP A 266 -14.87 -16.83 -15.70
C ASP A 266 -15.58 -15.86 -16.66
N TRP A 267 -14.78 -15.18 -17.47
CA TRP A 267 -15.25 -14.28 -18.49
C TRP A 267 -15.08 -14.91 -19.86
N GLU A 268 -16.14 -14.88 -20.65
CA GLU A 268 -16.12 -15.25 -22.05
C GLU A 268 -16.69 -14.09 -22.88
N SER A 269 -15.86 -13.49 -23.73
CA SER A 269 -16.30 -12.55 -24.76
C SER A 269 -16.71 -13.32 -26.02
N SER A 270 -17.73 -12.82 -26.72
CA SER A 270 -18.15 -13.31 -28.04
C SER A 270 -17.03 -13.26 -29.10
N GLY A 271 -16.03 -12.39 -28.91
CA GLY A 271 -14.83 -12.26 -29.77
C GLY A 271 -13.72 -13.27 -29.46
N GLY A 272 -13.93 -14.22 -28.55
CA GLY A 272 -12.99 -15.31 -28.25
C GLY A 272 -11.99 -15.02 -27.12
N GLY A 273 -12.13 -13.89 -26.42
CA GLY A 273 -11.37 -13.61 -25.20
C GLY A 273 -11.92 -14.39 -24.01
N LYS A 274 -11.07 -15.22 -23.38
CA LYS A 274 -11.39 -15.84 -22.07
C LYS A 274 -10.41 -15.36 -21.03
N PHE A 275 -10.90 -14.91 -19.89
CA PHE A 275 -10.05 -14.63 -18.74
C PHE A 275 -10.74 -15.05 -17.45
N THR A 276 -9.94 -15.55 -16.51
CA THR A 276 -10.43 -16.01 -15.20
C THR A 276 -9.72 -15.22 -14.11
N TYR A 277 -10.47 -14.72 -13.15
CA TYR A 277 -9.90 -14.09 -11.95
C TYR A 277 -10.61 -14.56 -10.68
N THR A 278 -9.97 -14.38 -9.52
CA THR A 278 -10.55 -14.73 -8.21
C THR A 278 -10.63 -13.50 -7.30
N TYR A 279 -11.75 -13.26 -6.59
CA TYR A 279 -11.80 -12.30 -5.47
C TYR A 279 -12.23 -12.93 -4.17
N LYS A 280 -11.84 -12.27 -3.08
CA LYS A 280 -12.40 -12.39 -1.76
C LYS A 280 -13.17 -11.10 -1.40
N PRO A 281 -14.43 -11.17 -0.94
CA PRO A 281 -15.14 -9.99 -0.46
C PRO A 281 -14.52 -9.45 0.84
N GLY A 282 -14.64 -8.14 1.06
CA GLY A 282 -13.97 -7.44 2.17
C GLY A 282 -14.48 -7.83 3.58
N ILE A 283 -13.54 -7.96 4.52
CA ILE A 283 -13.74 -8.42 5.92
C ILE A 283 -14.70 -7.52 6.72
N ILE A 284 -14.68 -6.20 6.48
CA ILE A 284 -15.45 -5.21 7.27
C ILE A 284 -16.96 -5.33 7.01
N LYS A 285 -17.38 -5.65 5.77
CA LYS A 285 -18.80 -5.87 5.45
C LYS A 285 -19.25 -7.31 5.70
N GLN A 286 -18.33 -8.27 5.73
CA GLN A 286 -18.59 -9.61 6.26
C GLN A 286 -19.17 -9.52 7.69
N LEU A 287 -18.52 -8.75 8.58
CA LEU A 287 -19.04 -8.48 9.92
C LEU A 287 -20.40 -7.76 9.93
N ARG A 288 -20.57 -6.72 9.10
CA ARG A 288 -21.81 -5.95 9.03
C ARG A 288 -23.01 -6.80 8.60
N PHE A 289 -22.81 -7.76 7.69
CA PHE A 289 -23.90 -8.62 7.23
C PHE A 289 -24.28 -9.71 8.25
N VAL A 290 -23.31 -10.30 8.96
CA VAL A 290 -23.59 -11.21 10.08
C VAL A 290 -24.42 -10.52 11.16
N LEU A 291 -24.17 -9.23 11.40
CA LEU A 291 -24.93 -8.41 12.35
C LEU A 291 -26.34 -8.04 11.86
N LEU A 292 -26.63 -8.08 10.56
CA LEU A 292 -27.91 -7.66 9.98
C LEU A 292 -28.78 -8.83 9.49
N SER A 293 -28.28 -10.06 9.52
CA SER A 293 -29.06 -11.24 9.12
C SER A 293 -30.10 -11.55 10.21
N PRO A 294 -31.40 -11.69 9.86
CA PRO A 294 -32.46 -11.94 10.85
C PRO A 294 -32.23 -13.19 11.69
N GLU A 295 -31.61 -14.21 11.10
CA GLU A 295 -31.31 -15.50 11.74
C GLU A 295 -30.25 -15.41 12.85
N VAL A 296 -29.33 -14.45 12.77
CA VAL A 296 -28.29 -14.24 13.80
C VAL A 296 -28.67 -13.09 14.72
N PHE A 297 -29.25 -12.02 14.16
CA PHE A 297 -29.64 -10.80 14.88
C PHE A 297 -30.79 -11.04 15.86
N LEU A 298 -31.84 -11.76 15.48
CA LEU A 298 -32.97 -12.02 16.38
C LEU A 298 -32.58 -12.84 17.62
N PRO A 299 -31.85 -13.97 17.53
CA PRO A 299 -31.45 -14.70 18.73
C PRO A 299 -30.42 -13.94 19.58
N THR A 300 -29.48 -13.20 18.97
CA THR A 300 -28.51 -12.41 19.74
C THR A 300 -29.15 -11.23 20.47
N ILE A 301 -30.06 -10.48 19.83
CA ILE A 301 -30.83 -9.43 20.51
C ILE A 301 -31.79 -9.99 21.54
N SER A 302 -32.46 -11.12 21.25
CA SER A 302 -33.34 -11.77 22.23
C SER A 302 -32.54 -12.22 23.46
N PHE A 303 -31.35 -12.78 23.25
CA PHE A 303 -30.42 -13.13 24.33
C PHE A 303 -29.97 -11.90 25.12
N LEU A 304 -29.62 -10.80 24.45
CA LEU A 304 -29.24 -9.54 25.09
C LEU A 304 -30.41 -8.91 25.87
N LEU A 305 -31.63 -9.00 25.35
CA LEU A 305 -32.85 -8.56 26.04
C LEU A 305 -33.13 -9.42 27.27
N VAL A 306 -32.95 -10.73 27.18
CA VAL A 306 -33.07 -11.63 28.33
C VAL A 306 -31.98 -11.34 29.36
N LEU A 307 -30.73 -11.13 28.93
CA LEU A 307 -29.61 -10.81 29.81
C LEU A 307 -29.81 -9.45 30.50
N THR A 308 -30.30 -8.44 29.78
CA THR A 308 -30.62 -7.13 30.34
C THR A 308 -31.83 -7.19 31.26
N LEU A 309 -32.85 -8.00 30.97
CA LEU A 309 -33.98 -8.23 31.86
C LEU A 309 -33.57 -8.97 33.14
N ILE A 310 -32.70 -9.98 33.03
CA ILE A 310 -32.10 -10.67 34.18
C ILE A 310 -31.24 -9.70 34.99
N GLY A 311 -30.41 -8.89 34.33
CA GLY A 311 -29.62 -7.84 34.97
C GLY A 311 -30.49 -6.82 35.71
N LEU A 312 -31.59 -6.38 35.10
CA LEU A 312 -32.57 -5.48 35.70
C LEU A 312 -33.28 -6.13 36.90
N LEU A 313 -33.67 -7.41 36.78
CA LEU A 313 -34.25 -8.18 37.88
C LEU A 313 -33.28 -8.35 39.04
N LEU A 314 -31.99 -8.59 38.76
CA LEU A 314 -30.95 -8.64 39.80
C LEU A 314 -30.74 -7.28 40.45
N LEU A 315 -30.86 -6.19 39.69
CA LEU A 315 -30.73 -4.82 40.19
C LEU A 315 -31.92 -4.45 41.10
N PHE A 316 -33.14 -4.79 40.72
CA PHE A 316 -34.32 -4.66 41.58
C PHE A 316 -34.29 -5.59 42.79
N ARG A 317 -33.65 -6.77 42.68
CA ARG A 317 -33.44 -7.66 43.84
C ARG A 317 -32.34 -7.16 44.78
N LYS A 318 -31.44 -6.30 44.31
CA LYS A 318 -30.32 -5.73 45.08
C LYS A 318 -30.75 -4.53 45.94
N GLU A 319 -31.90 -3.92 45.70
CA GLU A 319 -32.43 -2.82 46.52
C GLU A 319 -32.90 -3.27 47.93
N ASN A 320 -33.00 -4.58 48.19
CA ASN A 320 -33.45 -5.12 49.48
C ASN A 320 -32.39 -5.94 50.25
N VAL A 321 -31.12 -5.81 49.90
CA VAL A 321 -30.07 -6.58 50.59
C VAL A 321 -28.86 -5.68 50.84
N ASP A 322 -28.81 -5.10 52.04
CA ASP A 322 -27.56 -4.62 52.65
C ASP A 322 -26.65 -5.83 52.85
N PHE A 323 -25.52 -5.91 52.14
CA PHE A 323 -24.36 -6.68 52.60
C PHE A 323 -23.06 -6.13 51.99
N ASP A 324 -22.12 -5.82 52.89
CA ASP A 324 -20.68 -5.84 52.66
C ASP A 324 -20.27 -7.17 51.99
N GLU A 325 -19.76 -7.13 50.75
CA GLU A 325 -19.14 -8.29 50.09
C GLU A 325 -17.64 -8.02 49.80
N PRO A 326 -16.69 -8.80 50.37
CA PRO A 326 -15.25 -8.60 50.19
C PRO A 326 -14.68 -9.15 48.87
N GLY A 327 -15.47 -9.25 47.79
CA GLY A 327 -15.12 -9.99 46.57
C GLY A 327 -14.87 -9.17 45.30
N GLU A 328 -15.38 -7.93 45.18
CA GLU A 328 -15.18 -7.12 43.97
C GLU A 328 -13.75 -6.58 43.83
N GLU A 329 -13.09 -6.27 44.96
CA GLU A 329 -11.68 -5.84 44.93
C GLU A 329 -10.78 -6.95 44.39
N GLN A 330 -10.99 -8.20 44.79
CA GLN A 330 -10.16 -9.33 44.36
C GLN A 330 -10.27 -9.61 42.85
N ARG A 331 -11.46 -9.50 42.25
CA ARG A 331 -11.63 -9.67 40.79
C ARG A 331 -11.00 -8.53 39.98
N LYS A 332 -11.11 -7.28 40.44
CA LYS A 332 -10.40 -6.14 39.83
C LYS A 332 -8.90 -6.26 40.00
N PHE A 333 -8.43 -6.78 41.14
CA PHE A 333 -7.01 -7.01 41.40
C PHE A 333 -6.42 -8.11 40.51
N GLN A 334 -7.17 -9.18 40.26
CA GLN A 334 -6.72 -10.33 39.46
C GLN A 334 -6.61 -9.99 37.97
N ALA A 335 -7.61 -9.31 37.38
CA ALA A 335 -7.53 -8.83 35.99
C ALA A 335 -6.40 -7.82 35.76
N ARG A 336 -6.16 -6.93 36.74
CA ARG A 336 -5.04 -5.97 36.70
C ARG A 336 -3.68 -6.62 36.89
N GLY A 337 -3.61 -7.70 37.66
CA GLY A 337 -2.41 -8.52 37.81
C GLY A 337 -1.96 -9.10 36.47
N GLU A 338 -2.92 -9.64 35.69
CA GLU A 338 -2.67 -10.18 34.36
C GLU A 338 -2.23 -9.08 33.37
N GLU A 339 -2.90 -7.93 33.35
CA GLU A 339 -2.46 -6.76 32.54
C GLU A 339 -1.07 -6.28 32.94
N ARG A 340 -0.75 -6.30 34.25
CA ARG A 340 0.57 -5.95 34.78
C ARG A 340 1.66 -6.90 34.36
N GLU A 341 1.40 -8.20 34.38
CA GLU A 341 2.36 -9.18 33.87
C GLU A 341 2.60 -9.04 32.36
N VAL A 342 1.55 -8.78 31.57
CA VAL A 342 1.66 -8.61 30.11
C VAL A 342 2.41 -7.32 29.77
N TYR A 343 2.08 -6.20 30.43
CA TYR A 343 2.76 -4.93 30.23
C TYR A 343 4.23 -5.00 30.68
N GLN A 344 4.51 -5.68 31.79
CA GLN A 344 5.88 -5.90 32.27
C GLN A 344 6.68 -6.85 31.37
N ARG A 345 6.06 -7.85 30.73
CA ARG A 345 6.71 -8.68 29.71
C ARG A 345 7.03 -7.92 28.42
N MET A 346 6.17 -6.96 28.03
CA MET A 346 6.33 -6.20 26.79
C MET A 346 7.22 -4.96 26.94
N TYR A 347 7.23 -4.32 28.11
CA TYR A 347 7.85 -3.01 28.35
C TYR A 347 8.58 -2.87 29.70
N GLY A 348 8.60 -3.93 30.53
CA GLY A 348 9.34 -3.96 31.79
C GLY A 348 10.83 -4.15 31.52
N ASP A 349 11.64 -3.25 32.06
CA ASP A 349 13.08 -3.28 31.85
C ASP A 349 13.74 -4.35 32.73
N GLN A 350 14.49 -5.23 32.07
CA GLN A 350 15.48 -6.13 32.68
C GLN A 350 16.63 -5.32 33.30
N PHE A 351 16.44 -4.73 34.48
CA PHE A 351 17.53 -4.29 35.36
C PHE A 351 17.05 -4.27 36.82
N HIS A 352 16.70 -5.44 37.36
CA HIS A 352 17.19 -5.74 38.70
C HIS A 352 18.63 -6.20 38.50
N SER A 353 19.58 -5.42 39.01
CA SER A 353 20.96 -5.83 39.17
C SER A 353 20.95 -7.07 40.08
N SER A 354 20.89 -8.26 39.47
CA SER A 354 21.33 -9.46 40.16
C SER A 354 22.83 -9.27 40.39
N PRO A 355 23.36 -9.46 41.62
CA PRO A 355 24.80 -9.40 41.87
C PRO A 355 25.61 -10.46 41.10
N TYR A 356 24.96 -11.33 40.35
CA TYR A 356 25.54 -12.49 39.65
C TYR A 356 25.45 -12.42 38.12
N ALA A 357 25.15 -11.26 37.52
CA ALA A 357 25.16 -11.12 36.07
C ALA A 357 26.60 -11.12 35.52
N ASN A 358 26.96 -12.20 34.85
CA ASN A 358 28.25 -12.43 34.20
C ASN A 358 28.55 -11.31 33.17
N PRO A 359 29.78 -10.74 33.07
CA PRO A 359 30.03 -9.55 32.25
C PRO A 359 30.16 -9.83 30.74
N GLU A 360 30.11 -11.09 30.31
CA GLU A 360 30.32 -11.45 28.91
C GLU A 360 29.17 -12.31 28.39
N GLY A 361 28.35 -11.74 27.50
CA GLY A 361 27.40 -12.50 26.70
C GLY A 361 26.10 -11.77 26.40
N VAL A 362 25.94 -11.41 25.12
CA VAL A 362 24.69 -11.01 24.46
C VAL A 362 24.27 -9.55 24.68
N HIS A 363 24.77 -8.67 23.81
CA HIS A 363 24.03 -7.46 23.44
C HIS A 363 22.74 -7.88 22.72
N VAL A 364 21.65 -8.03 23.48
CA VAL A 364 20.32 -8.09 22.87
C VAL A 364 20.06 -6.70 22.32
N SER A 365 20.03 -6.56 21.00
CA SER A 365 19.47 -5.42 20.30
C SER A 365 17.99 -5.33 20.67
N ARG A 366 17.68 -4.67 21.80
CA ARG A 366 16.31 -4.54 22.29
C ARG A 366 15.57 -3.54 21.38
N SER A 367 14.43 -3.98 20.84
CA SER A 367 13.54 -3.14 20.06
C SER A 367 13.11 -1.93 20.88
N LEU A 368 13.08 -0.75 20.24
CA LEU A 368 12.57 0.46 20.87
C LEU A 368 11.09 0.24 21.24
N PRO A 369 10.65 0.68 22.43
CA PRO A 369 9.26 0.49 22.89
C PRO A 369 8.24 1.39 22.17
N VAL A 370 8.71 2.15 21.17
CA VAL A 370 7.95 3.06 20.31
C VAL A 370 8.30 2.71 18.85
N ASN A 371 7.42 3.02 17.91
CA ASN A 371 7.64 2.79 16.48
C ASN A 371 9.00 3.37 16.04
N GLU A 372 9.85 2.55 15.41
CA GLU A 372 11.23 2.94 15.06
C GLU A 372 11.30 4.16 14.14
N LEU A 373 10.38 4.27 13.16
CA LEU A 373 10.30 5.42 12.26
C LEU A 373 9.93 6.71 13.01
N GLU A 374 8.98 6.62 13.94
CA GLU A 374 8.56 7.75 14.78
C GLU A 374 9.67 8.14 15.76
N PHE A 375 10.35 7.14 16.32
CA PHE A 375 11.47 7.36 17.21
C PHE A 375 12.62 8.04 16.47
N GLU A 376 13.04 7.58 15.29
CA GLU A 376 14.14 8.17 14.52
C GLU A 376 13.86 9.58 14.02
N ALA A 377 12.60 9.90 13.71
CA ALA A 377 12.19 11.25 13.29
C ALA A 377 12.00 12.24 14.45
N ALA A 378 11.89 11.77 15.70
CA ALA A 378 11.60 12.64 16.84
C ALA A 378 12.78 13.56 17.21
N GLU A 379 12.44 14.76 17.67
CA GLU A 379 13.39 15.76 18.15
C GLU A 379 14.19 15.26 19.35
N ALA A 380 15.49 15.57 19.36
CA ALA A 380 16.39 15.22 20.44
C ALA A 380 16.60 16.43 21.36
N TYR A 381 16.46 16.22 22.66
CA TYR A 381 16.58 17.26 23.68
C TYR A 381 17.63 16.87 24.72
N ASP A 382 18.45 17.84 25.13
CA ASP A 382 19.49 17.62 26.13
C ASP A 382 18.97 17.78 27.54
N LEU A 383 18.09 18.77 27.74
CA LEU A 383 17.50 19.09 29.03
C LEU A 383 15.98 19.08 28.94
N ALA A 384 15.33 18.57 29.98
CA ALA A 384 13.87 18.65 30.10
C ALA A 384 13.46 19.09 31.50
N THR A 385 12.33 19.79 31.58
CA THR A 385 11.73 20.29 32.82
C THR A 385 10.23 20.11 32.76
N LEU A 386 9.64 19.62 33.84
CA LEU A 386 8.19 19.56 34.02
C LEU A 386 7.72 20.82 34.75
N ILE A 387 6.75 21.52 34.19
CA ILE A 387 6.13 22.68 34.80
C ILE A 387 4.71 22.31 35.22
N GLN A 388 4.41 22.35 36.52
CA GLN A 388 3.06 22.06 36.99
C GLN A 388 2.11 23.17 36.54
N LYS A 389 1.14 22.86 35.67
CA LYS A 389 0.12 23.79 35.18
C LYS A 389 -1.09 23.80 36.10
N GLU A 390 -1.58 22.61 36.48
CA GLU A 390 -2.73 22.43 37.36
C GLU A 390 -2.38 21.46 38.50
N GLY A 391 -2.88 21.73 39.69
CA GLY A 391 -2.63 20.92 40.89
C GLY A 391 -2.28 21.77 42.12
N ARG A 392 -1.70 21.13 43.14
CA ARG A 392 -1.48 21.76 44.46
C ARG A 392 -0.42 22.87 44.46
N SER A 393 0.45 22.94 43.46
CA SER A 393 1.50 23.97 43.36
C SER A 393 1.73 24.45 41.91
N PRO A 394 0.79 25.21 41.32
CA PRO A 394 0.92 25.74 39.97
C PRO A 394 2.21 26.56 39.79
N GLY A 395 2.90 26.37 38.67
CA GLY A 395 4.16 27.03 38.33
C GLY A 395 5.42 26.34 38.86
N LYS A 396 5.31 25.28 39.68
CA LYS A 396 6.48 24.53 40.17
C LYS A 396 7.20 23.86 39.01
N GLN A 397 8.50 24.13 38.88
CA GLN A 397 9.36 23.55 37.87
C GLN A 397 10.19 22.42 38.46
N VAL A 398 10.18 21.26 37.81
CA VAL A 398 10.92 20.06 38.24
C VAL A 398 11.82 19.60 37.08
N PRO A 399 13.15 19.78 37.18
CA PRO A 399 14.06 19.38 36.12
C PRO A 399 14.22 17.86 36.07
N ILE A 400 14.13 17.30 34.87
CA ILE A 400 14.37 15.88 34.59
C ILE A 400 15.88 15.70 34.39
N ARG A 401 16.58 15.31 35.47
CA ARG A 401 18.05 15.15 35.46
C ARG A 401 18.52 13.72 35.30
N LYS A 402 17.68 12.74 35.66
CA LYS A 402 18.02 11.32 35.65
C LYS A 402 17.65 10.69 34.31
N ALA A 403 18.37 9.64 33.93
CA ALA A 403 18.04 8.83 32.75
C ALA A 403 16.64 8.19 32.86
N GLU A 404 16.18 7.95 34.08
CA GLU A 404 14.80 7.55 34.40
C GLU A 404 14.30 8.43 35.55
N THR A 405 13.14 9.04 35.36
CA THR A 405 12.48 9.91 36.34
C THR A 405 11.08 9.40 36.59
N THR A 406 10.78 9.04 37.84
CA THR A 406 9.50 8.48 38.26
C THR A 406 8.54 9.56 38.75
N LEU A 407 7.24 9.44 38.40
CA LEU A 407 6.18 10.33 38.82
C LEU A 407 5.13 9.54 39.61
N GLY A 408 4.76 10.04 40.79
CA GLY A 408 3.79 9.37 41.64
C GLY A 408 3.56 10.10 42.97
N ASN A 409 2.58 9.65 43.73
CA ASN A 409 2.27 10.18 45.07
C ASN A 409 3.14 9.54 46.17
N GLY A 410 4.07 8.66 45.81
CA GLY A 410 4.99 8.04 46.76
C GLY A 410 6.16 8.97 47.07
N GLU A 411 6.59 9.02 48.33
CA GLU A 411 7.77 9.79 48.74
C GLU A 411 9.07 9.32 48.06
N LEU A 412 9.07 8.09 47.52
CA LEU A 412 10.18 7.51 46.76
C LEU A 412 10.17 7.90 45.27
N SER A 413 9.16 8.64 44.80
CA SER A 413 9.12 9.13 43.42
C SER A 413 10.01 10.36 43.24
N ASP A 414 10.70 10.45 42.10
CA ASP A 414 11.56 11.60 41.77
C ASP A 414 10.73 12.89 41.65
N VAL A 415 9.51 12.76 41.09
CA VAL A 415 8.51 13.81 41.02
C VAL A 415 7.34 13.41 41.88
N VAL A 416 7.33 13.91 43.12
CA VAL A 416 6.24 13.69 44.06
C VAL A 416 5.02 14.52 43.66
N VAL A 417 3.96 13.84 43.25
CA VAL A 417 2.68 14.42 42.87
C VAL A 417 1.75 14.35 44.07
N SER A 418 1.50 15.48 44.72
CA SER A 418 0.64 15.58 45.91
C SER A 418 -0.86 15.49 45.57
N ASP A 419 -1.26 14.38 44.97
CA ASP A 419 -2.64 14.09 44.56
C ASP A 419 -3.02 12.67 45.02
N PRO A 420 -4.02 12.52 45.89
CA PRO A 420 -4.49 11.21 46.36
C PRO A 420 -4.96 10.26 45.27
N SER A 421 -5.38 10.79 44.10
CA SER A 421 -5.80 9.99 42.94
C SER A 421 -4.64 9.44 42.11
N VAL A 422 -3.40 9.78 42.48
CA VAL A 422 -2.18 9.33 41.79
C VAL A 422 -1.53 8.20 42.59
N ASN A 423 -1.27 7.07 41.93
CA ASN A 423 -0.57 5.93 42.52
C ASN A 423 0.84 6.29 43.02
N LYS A 424 1.36 5.50 43.97
CA LYS A 424 2.72 5.69 44.54
C LYS A 424 3.81 5.69 43.47
N GLN A 425 3.67 4.84 42.45
CA GLN A 425 4.42 4.85 41.21
C GLN A 425 3.39 4.86 40.08
N HIS A 426 3.19 6.00 39.43
CA HIS A 426 2.10 6.20 38.48
C HIS A 426 2.60 6.18 37.04
N ALA A 427 3.67 6.92 36.78
CA ALA A 427 4.29 7.02 35.46
C ALA A 427 5.80 7.14 35.60
N ARG A 428 6.52 6.93 34.50
CA ARG A 428 7.95 7.25 34.41
C ARG A 428 8.30 7.86 33.07
N ILE A 429 9.28 8.74 33.07
CA ILE A 429 9.87 9.33 31.88
C ILE A 429 11.30 8.80 31.76
N ARG A 430 11.67 8.27 30.59
CA ARG A 430 13.02 7.80 30.31
C ARG A 430 13.67 8.59 29.19
N LYS A 431 14.95 8.91 29.34
CA LYS A 431 15.78 9.52 28.30
C LYS A 431 16.52 8.41 27.53
N ILE A 432 16.18 8.20 26.26
CA ILE A 432 16.78 7.19 25.38
C ILE A 432 17.31 7.91 24.13
N LYS A 433 18.60 7.84 23.83
CA LYS A 433 19.23 8.54 22.68
C LYS A 433 18.80 10.02 22.57
N ASN A 434 18.84 10.76 23.69
CA ASN A 434 18.38 12.15 23.79
C ASN A 434 16.88 12.40 23.50
N ARG A 435 16.04 11.37 23.51
CA ARG A 435 14.58 11.50 23.40
C ARG A 435 13.92 11.10 24.69
N PHE A 436 12.86 11.80 25.07
CA PHE A 436 12.12 11.52 26.29
C PHE A 436 10.88 10.68 25.97
N VAL A 437 10.72 9.55 26.66
CA VAL A 437 9.61 8.60 26.46
C VAL A 437 8.85 8.44 27.77
N LEU A 438 7.55 8.66 27.73
CA LEU A 438 6.61 8.50 28.83
C LEU A 438 6.03 7.09 28.85
N TYR A 439 6.03 6.47 30.03
CA TYR A 439 5.45 5.16 30.31
C TYR A 439 4.44 5.30 31.43
N ASP A 440 3.29 4.65 31.27
CA ASP A 440 2.35 4.42 32.37
C ASP A 440 2.80 3.19 33.15
N LEU A 441 2.79 3.27 34.49
CA LEU A 441 3.11 2.15 35.38
C LEU A 441 1.85 1.46 35.87
N ILE A 442 0.82 1.38 35.01
CA ILE A 442 -0.47 0.74 35.28
C ILE A 442 -1.12 1.39 36.49
N SER A 443 -1.26 2.70 36.37
CA SER A 443 -1.87 3.51 37.39
C SER A 443 -3.40 3.34 37.42
N ASP A 444 -4.01 3.54 38.58
CA ASP A 444 -5.46 3.33 38.75
C ASP A 444 -6.29 4.29 37.89
N GLY A 445 -5.84 5.54 37.74
CA GLY A 445 -6.45 6.53 36.85
C GLY A 445 -5.98 6.44 35.40
N GLY A 446 -4.79 5.87 35.15
CA GLY A 446 -4.09 5.97 33.87
C GLY A 446 -3.37 7.30 33.69
N THR A 447 -2.31 7.26 32.88
CA THR A 447 -1.60 8.46 32.43
C THR A 447 -2.22 9.01 31.14
N TYR A 448 -2.37 10.33 31.03
CA TYR A 448 -2.89 11.00 29.84
C TYR A 448 -1.84 11.94 29.26
N LEU A 449 -1.74 11.96 27.93
CA LEU A 449 -0.89 12.86 27.16
C LEU A 449 -1.78 13.68 26.22
N ASN A 450 -1.75 15.01 26.34
CA ASN A 450 -2.58 15.95 25.57
C ASN A 450 -4.08 15.56 25.59
N GLY A 451 -4.59 15.20 26.77
CA GLY A 451 -5.99 14.80 26.99
C GLY A 451 -6.34 13.37 26.55
N LYS A 452 -5.40 12.60 25.99
CA LYS A 452 -5.63 11.21 25.56
C LYS A 452 -4.92 10.22 26.48
N LYS A 453 -5.62 9.19 26.96
CA LYS A 453 -5.03 8.13 27.78
C LYS A 453 -3.99 7.35 26.97
N ILE A 454 -2.79 7.19 27.51
CA ILE A 454 -1.74 6.39 26.87
C ILE A 454 -1.91 4.92 27.24
N LEU A 455 -1.86 4.04 26.24
CA LEU A 455 -1.92 2.58 26.42
C LEU A 455 -0.58 1.89 26.12
N ARG A 456 0.32 2.62 25.47
CA ARG A 456 1.69 2.21 25.11
C ARG A 456 2.63 3.39 25.37
N PRO A 457 3.94 3.14 25.50
CA PRO A 457 4.91 4.22 25.69
C PRO A 457 4.85 5.25 24.55
N ARG A 458 5.00 6.53 24.89
CA ARG A 458 4.90 7.65 23.94
C ARG A 458 6.10 8.58 24.04
N ILE A 459 6.59 9.05 22.90
CA ILE A 459 7.63 10.10 22.85
C ILE A 459 7.00 11.42 23.29
N LEU A 460 7.73 12.19 24.07
CA LEU A 460 7.36 13.53 24.52
C LEU A 460 8.02 14.59 23.62
N TYR A 461 7.22 15.57 23.22
CA TYR A 461 7.65 16.76 22.50
C TYR A 461 7.53 18.00 23.38
N ASP A 462 8.31 19.04 23.07
CA ASP A 462 8.20 20.32 23.79
C ASP A 462 6.75 20.85 23.79
N PHE A 463 6.30 21.33 24.95
CA PHE A 463 4.93 21.76 25.27
C PHE A 463 3.88 20.67 25.46
N ASP A 464 4.23 19.38 25.47
CA ASP A 464 3.27 18.32 25.76
C ASP A 464 2.68 18.41 27.17
N GLU A 465 1.36 18.18 27.29
CA GLU A 465 0.65 18.15 28.57
C GLU A 465 0.48 16.72 29.09
N ILE A 466 1.05 16.43 30.25
CA ILE A 466 0.99 15.16 30.95
C ILE A 466 0.03 15.29 32.13
N THR A 467 -1.08 14.55 32.10
CA THR A 467 -2.08 14.56 33.18
C THR A 467 -2.01 13.26 33.98
N LEU A 468 -1.91 13.40 35.30
CA LEU A 468 -1.89 12.33 36.29
C LEU A 468 -2.95 12.67 37.35
N GLY A 469 -4.05 11.91 37.39
CA GLY A 469 -5.16 12.22 38.29
C GLY A 469 -5.76 13.60 37.99
N LYS A 470 -5.71 14.52 38.98
CA LYS A 470 -6.15 15.92 38.85
C LYS A 470 -4.98 16.90 38.62
N THR A 471 -3.76 16.38 38.46
CA THR A 471 -2.56 17.20 38.27
C THR A 471 -2.12 17.20 36.81
N VAL A 472 -1.83 18.38 36.26
CA VAL A 472 -1.35 18.56 34.88
C VAL A 472 0.05 19.16 34.90
N TYR A 473 0.98 18.52 34.19
CA TYR A 473 2.34 19.00 33.95
C TYR A 473 2.53 19.34 32.47
N VAL A 474 3.18 20.45 32.17
CA VAL A 474 3.67 20.79 30.83
C VAL A 474 5.13 20.37 30.74
N PHE A 475 5.45 19.55 29.75
CA PHE A 475 6.81 19.15 29.43
C PHE A 475 7.50 20.25 28.63
N ARG A 476 8.64 20.71 29.11
CA ARG A 476 9.48 21.72 28.44
C ARG A 476 10.84 21.13 28.16
N ALA A 477 11.25 21.11 26.90
CA ALA A 477 12.53 20.55 26.49
C ALA A 477 13.42 21.60 25.80
N ARG A 478 14.73 21.45 25.92
CA ARG A 478 15.74 22.35 25.36
C ARG A 478 16.93 21.58 24.80
#